data_AF-A0A8C6DA42-F1
#
_entry.id   AF-A0A8C6DA42-F1
#
_cell.length_a   1.000
_cell.length_b   1.000
_cell.length_c   1.000
_cell.angle_alpha   90.00
_cell.angle_beta   90.00
_cell.angle_gamma   90.00
#
_symmetry.space_group_name_H-M   'P 1'
#
loop_
_entity.id
_entity.type
_entity.pdbx_description
1 polymer ?
#
loop_
_entity_poly.entity_id
_entity_poly.type
_entity_poly.pdbx_seq_one_letter_code
_entity_poly.pdbx_strand_id
1 'polypeptide(L)'
;MTRLRRAPDRHSLAFVVRIERINGVSSLVQRTIARLRLNKILGGVFVKVTPETIKTLCIVEPYVTWGFPNLKSVRELILKRGQAKVKNKVIPLTDNTVIEEHLGKFDVICLEDLIHEIAFPGKNFLAISRFLRPFQLIGPSRYQE
;
A
#
# COMPACT_ATOMS: atom_id res chain seq x y z
N MET A 1 19.39 21.83 -11.23
CA MET A 1 19.63 20.72 -10.28
C MET A 1 18.66 20.89 -9.12
N THR A 2 17.44 20.37 -9.25
CA THR A 2 16.34 20.77 -8.37
C THR A 2 15.74 19.53 -7.70
N ARG A 3 15.92 19.41 -6.38
CA ARG A 3 14.83 19.45 -5.40
C ARG A 3 15.34 19.02 -4.03
N LEU A 4 15.26 20.00 -3.13
CA LEU A 4 15.39 19.95 -1.69
C LEU A 4 14.98 18.61 -1.07
N ARG A 5 15.95 17.94 -0.42
CA ARG A 5 15.70 17.02 0.68
C ARG A 5 15.10 17.81 1.85
N ARG A 6 13.77 17.88 1.95
CA ARG A 6 13.09 18.32 3.19
C ARG A 6 12.64 17.08 3.96
N ALA A 7 12.86 17.11 5.26
CA ALA A 7 12.53 16.07 6.23
C ALA A 7 11.06 15.61 6.11
N PRO A 8 10.74 14.34 6.43
CA PRO A 8 9.39 13.80 6.35
C PRO A 8 8.55 14.23 7.57
N ASP A 9 8.27 15.53 7.73
CA ASP A 9 7.57 16.04 8.92
C ASP A 9 6.05 16.24 8.74
N ARG A 10 5.50 16.08 7.52
CA ARG A 10 4.06 16.32 7.27
C ARG A 10 3.23 15.10 6.93
N HIS A 11 3.85 14.02 6.44
CA HIS A 11 3.11 12.86 5.96
C HIS A 11 3.82 11.56 6.38
N SER A 12 3.12 10.78 7.21
CA SER A 12 3.60 9.50 7.73
C SER A 12 3.22 8.31 6.84
N LEU A 13 2.37 8.52 5.83
CA LEU A 13 1.83 7.49 4.94
C LEU A 13 1.99 7.87 3.46
N ALA A 14 2.48 6.94 2.66
CA ALA A 14 2.50 7.04 1.20
C ALA A 14 1.66 5.91 0.58
N PHE A 15 1.04 6.21 -0.54
CA PHE A 15 0.41 5.22 -1.41
C PHE A 15 1.27 5.06 -2.66
N VAL A 16 1.70 3.82 -2.90
CA VAL A 16 2.66 3.46 -3.96
C VAL A 16 1.94 2.62 -4.99
N VAL A 17 2.04 3.00 -6.26
CA VAL A 17 1.41 2.33 -7.39
C VAL A 17 2.48 1.93 -8.40
N ARG A 18 2.44 0.68 -8.84
CA ARG A 18 3.29 0.22 -9.93
C ARG A 18 2.75 0.65 -11.29
N ILE A 19 3.57 1.31 -12.08
CA ILE A 19 3.19 1.84 -13.40
C ILE A 19 3.82 1.07 -14.56
N GLU A 20 4.99 0.47 -14.37
CA GLU A 20 5.73 -0.19 -15.47
C GLU A 20 6.05 -1.68 -15.23
N ARG A 21 6.34 -2.37 -16.34
CA ARG A 21 6.93 -3.72 -16.34
C ARG A 21 8.41 -3.65 -15.98
N ILE A 22 8.95 -4.71 -15.40
CA ILE A 22 10.34 -4.75 -14.92
C ILE A 22 11.17 -5.84 -15.62
N ASN A 23 10.92 -6.05 -16.90
CA ASN A 23 11.60 -7.08 -17.67
C ASN A 23 13.07 -6.67 -17.89
N GLY A 24 14.02 -7.54 -17.55
CA GLY A 24 15.45 -7.29 -17.76
C GLY A 24 16.11 -6.32 -16.76
N VAL A 25 15.43 -5.94 -15.67
CA VAL A 25 16.02 -5.03 -14.67
C VAL A 25 16.93 -5.77 -13.68
N SER A 26 17.79 -5.02 -12.98
CA SER A 26 18.64 -5.56 -11.92
C SER A 26 17.86 -6.33 -10.85
N SER A 27 18.45 -7.41 -10.34
CA SER A 27 17.87 -8.25 -9.28
C SER A 27 17.51 -7.44 -8.01
N LEU A 28 18.23 -6.36 -7.74
CA LEU A 28 17.93 -5.43 -6.65
C LEU A 28 16.55 -4.79 -6.79
N VAL A 29 16.21 -4.31 -7.99
CA VAL A 29 14.92 -3.69 -8.30
C VAL A 29 13.80 -4.73 -8.18
N GLN A 30 14.00 -5.92 -8.77
CA GLN A 30 13.01 -7.00 -8.72
C GLN A 30 12.69 -7.42 -7.27
N ARG A 31 13.73 -7.62 -6.45
CA ARG A 31 13.58 -7.95 -5.03
C ARG A 31 12.89 -6.83 -4.25
N THR A 32 13.20 -5.58 -4.59
CA THR A 32 12.61 -4.42 -3.92
C THR A 32 11.11 -4.29 -4.21
N ILE A 33 10.70 -4.46 -5.46
CA ILE A 33 9.28 -4.46 -5.87
C ILE A 33 8.53 -5.63 -5.24
N ALA A 34 9.14 -6.82 -5.21
CA ALA A 34 8.55 -7.99 -4.55
C ALA A 34 8.36 -7.77 -3.04
N ARG A 35 9.34 -7.13 -2.37
CA ARG A 35 9.27 -6.76 -0.95
C ARG A 35 8.15 -5.74 -0.67
N LEU A 36 7.92 -4.80 -1.59
CA LEU A 36 6.79 -3.87 -1.55
C LEU A 36 5.45 -4.52 -1.92
N ARG A 37 5.44 -5.81 -2.33
CA ARG A 37 4.25 -6.56 -2.76
C ARG A 37 3.61 -6.03 -4.05
N LEU A 38 4.37 -5.31 -4.87
CA LEU A 38 3.92 -4.69 -6.11
C LEU A 38 4.12 -5.60 -7.33
N ASN A 39 3.60 -6.83 -7.26
CA ASN A 39 3.84 -7.86 -8.29
C ASN A 39 3.05 -7.63 -9.59
N LYS A 40 1.93 -6.91 -9.52
CA LYS A 40 1.06 -6.61 -10.67
C LYS A 40 1.20 -5.14 -11.10
N ILE A 41 1.10 -4.90 -12.41
CA ILE A 41 0.92 -3.55 -12.96
C ILE A 41 -0.38 -2.96 -12.41
N LEU A 42 -0.35 -1.67 -12.09
CA LEU A 42 -1.43 -0.95 -11.41
C LEU A 42 -1.78 -1.53 -10.04
N GLY A 43 -0.89 -2.34 -9.47
CA GLY A 43 -0.95 -2.75 -8.08
C GLY A 43 -0.64 -1.55 -7.18
N GLY A 44 -1.43 -1.35 -6.13
CA GLY A 44 -1.28 -0.27 -5.15
C GLY A 44 -1.08 -0.81 -3.73
N VAL A 45 -0.19 -0.20 -2.96
CA VAL A 45 0.03 -0.53 -1.55
C VAL A 45 0.23 0.72 -0.70
N PHE A 46 -0.22 0.65 0.55
CA PHE A 46 0.07 1.66 1.57
C PHE A 46 1.42 1.36 2.21
N VAL A 47 2.26 2.37 2.37
CA VAL A 47 3.60 2.24 2.96
C VAL A 47 3.83 3.36 3.96
N LYS A 48 4.32 3.00 5.16
CA LYS A 48 4.75 3.96 6.16
C LYS A 48 6.00 4.69 5.69
N VAL A 49 5.96 6.01 5.75
CA VAL A 49 7.08 6.86 5.34
C VAL A 49 8.11 6.86 6.46
N THR A 50 9.27 6.29 6.16
CA THR A 50 10.48 6.34 6.98
C THR A 50 11.67 6.70 6.08
N PRO A 51 12.80 7.17 6.63
CA PRO A 51 13.99 7.43 5.83
C PRO A 51 14.44 6.22 5.00
N GLU A 52 14.25 5.00 5.52
CA GLU A 52 14.56 3.74 4.84
C GLU A 52 13.57 3.42 3.72
N THR A 53 12.27 3.64 3.96
CA THR A 53 11.25 3.50 2.92
C THR A 53 11.52 4.48 1.78
N ILE A 54 11.85 5.73 2.07
CA ILE A 54 12.14 6.73 1.03
C ILE A 54 13.32 6.29 0.17
N LYS A 55 14.42 5.82 0.79
CA LYS A 55 15.56 5.25 0.04
C LYS A 55 15.13 4.07 -0.83
N THR A 56 14.28 3.20 -0.30
CA THR A 56 13.72 2.06 -1.04
C THR A 56 12.89 2.52 -2.24
N LEU A 57 12.06 3.54 -2.07
CA LEU A 57 11.23 4.12 -3.14
C LEU A 57 12.08 4.81 -4.21
N CYS A 58 13.18 5.48 -3.84
CA CYS A 58 14.11 6.06 -4.80
C CYS A 58 14.75 5.01 -5.73
N ILE A 59 15.03 3.80 -5.23
CA ILE A 59 15.60 2.70 -6.06
C ILE A 59 14.62 2.25 -7.14
N VAL A 60 13.31 2.31 -6.86
CA VAL A 60 12.26 1.81 -7.76
C VAL A 60 11.44 2.92 -8.43
N GLU A 61 11.84 4.19 -8.24
CA GLU A 61 11.18 5.40 -8.76
C GLU A 61 10.77 5.32 -10.24
N PRO A 62 11.59 4.80 -11.19
CA PRO A 62 11.17 4.73 -12.58
C PRO A 62 9.98 3.77 -12.82
N TYR A 63 9.75 2.80 -11.94
CA TYR A 63 8.72 1.76 -12.13
C TYR A 63 7.48 1.97 -11.26
N VAL A 64 7.54 2.88 -10.28
CA VAL A 64 6.47 3.14 -9.34
C VAL A 64 6.23 4.64 -9.22
N THR A 65 4.96 5.04 -9.17
CA THR A 65 4.58 6.37 -8.73
C THR A 65 4.09 6.29 -7.29
N TRP A 66 4.34 7.33 -6.50
CA TRP A 66 3.87 7.37 -5.13
C TRP A 66 3.53 8.80 -4.70
N GLY A 67 2.60 8.90 -3.76
CA GLY A 67 2.14 10.18 -3.23
C GLY A 67 1.51 10.02 -1.85
N PHE A 68 1.13 11.13 -1.24
CA PHE A 68 0.54 11.15 0.08
C PHE A 68 -1.00 11.17 -0.04
N PRO A 69 -1.71 10.08 0.31
CA PRO A 69 -3.16 10.06 0.27
C PRO A 69 -3.75 10.88 1.42
N ASN A 70 -4.96 11.42 1.23
CA ASN A 70 -5.76 11.98 2.32
C ASN A 70 -6.69 10.91 2.92
N LEU A 71 -7.27 11.17 4.09
CA LEU A 71 -8.15 10.23 4.80
C LEU A 71 -9.34 9.78 3.94
N LYS A 72 -9.94 10.69 3.16
CA LYS A 72 -11.05 10.39 2.27
C LYS A 72 -10.63 9.36 1.20
N SER A 73 -9.49 9.56 0.55
CA SER A 73 -8.95 8.64 -0.44
C SER A 73 -8.60 7.27 0.15
N VAL A 74 -8.04 7.23 1.36
CA VAL A 74 -7.76 5.97 2.08
C VAL A 74 -9.07 5.21 2.34
N ARG A 75 -10.06 5.90 2.91
CA ARG A 75 -11.39 5.35 3.18
C ARG A 75 -12.03 4.82 1.91
N GLU A 76 -12.14 5.63 0.85
CA GLU A 76 -12.77 5.21 -0.40
C GLU A 76 -12.07 4.00 -1.03
N LEU A 77 -10.74 3.94 -0.98
CA LEU A 77 -9.98 2.84 -1.55
C LEU A 77 -10.20 1.53 -0.77
N ILE A 78 -10.18 1.59 0.57
CA ILE A 78 -10.44 0.43 1.43
C ILE A 78 -11.90 -0.03 1.28
N LEU A 79 -12.87 0.88 1.29
CA LEU A 79 -14.28 0.54 1.13
C LEU A 79 -14.59 -0.09 -0.24
N LYS A 80 -14.05 0.48 -1.33
CA LYS A 80 -14.39 0.04 -2.69
C LYS A 80 -13.56 -1.16 -3.17
N ARG A 81 -12.32 -1.28 -2.70
CA ARG A 81 -11.34 -2.25 -3.24
C ARG A 81 -10.58 -3.03 -2.16
N GLY A 82 -10.94 -2.86 -0.89
CA GLY A 82 -10.34 -3.57 0.23
C GLY A 82 -10.62 -5.07 0.16
N GLN A 83 -9.54 -5.83 0.09
CA GLN A 83 -9.57 -7.29 0.11
C GLN A 83 -8.52 -7.78 1.10
N ALA A 84 -8.83 -8.85 1.82
CA ALA A 84 -7.87 -9.58 2.63
C ALA A 84 -7.62 -10.96 2.05
N LYS A 85 -6.44 -11.52 2.37
CA LYS A 85 -6.12 -12.91 2.07
C LYS A 85 -6.18 -13.71 3.37
N VAL A 86 -7.22 -14.53 3.53
CA VAL A 86 -7.45 -15.38 4.71
C VAL A 86 -7.53 -16.83 4.26
N LYS A 87 -6.79 -17.74 4.92
CA LYS A 87 -6.78 -19.19 4.59
C LYS A 87 -6.64 -19.47 3.08
N ASN A 88 -5.75 -18.72 2.43
CA ASN A 88 -5.48 -18.75 0.98
C ASN A 88 -6.64 -18.31 0.05
N LYS A 89 -7.78 -17.87 0.60
CA LYS A 89 -8.90 -17.29 -0.15
C LYS A 89 -8.84 -15.76 -0.08
N VAL A 90 -9.31 -15.11 -1.15
CA VAL A 90 -9.46 -13.66 -1.20
C VAL A 90 -10.88 -13.34 -0.78
N ILE A 91 -11.02 -12.52 0.26
CA ILE A 91 -12.32 -12.13 0.81
C ILE A 91 -12.42 -10.59 0.82
N PRO A 92 -13.60 -10.04 0.46
CA PRO A 92 -13.84 -8.61 0.57
C PRO A 92 -13.96 -8.20 2.05
N LEU A 93 -13.56 -6.98 2.37
CA LEU A 93 -13.63 -6.42 3.73
C LEU A 93 -15.02 -5.83 4.02
N THR A 94 -16.07 -6.62 3.84
CA THR A 94 -17.47 -6.20 4.08
C THR A 94 -17.96 -6.56 5.47
N ASP A 95 -17.35 -7.56 6.09
CA ASP A 95 -17.79 -8.15 7.35
C ASP A 95 -16.75 -7.86 8.46
N ASN A 96 -17.20 -7.25 9.55
CA ASN A 96 -16.34 -6.87 10.68
C ASN A 96 -15.82 -8.08 11.44
N THR A 97 -16.53 -9.22 11.44
CA THR A 97 -16.09 -10.44 12.15
C THR A 97 -14.77 -10.96 11.59
N VAL A 98 -14.57 -10.83 10.27
CA VAL A 98 -13.30 -11.20 9.63
C VAL A 98 -12.15 -10.32 10.12
N ILE A 99 -12.41 -9.02 10.28
CA ILE A 99 -11.42 -8.02 10.72
C ILE A 99 -11.05 -8.29 12.17
N GLU A 100 -12.03 -8.42 13.05
CA GLU A 100 -11.86 -8.72 14.47
C GLU A 100 -11.10 -10.04 14.68
N GLU A 101 -11.45 -11.12 13.97
CA GLU A 101 -10.78 -12.43 14.10
C GLU A 101 -9.27 -12.34 13.80
N HIS A 102 -8.86 -11.50 12.85
CA HIS A 102 -7.46 -11.44 12.39
C HIS A 102 -6.65 -10.31 13.03
N LEU A 103 -7.31 -9.18 13.32
CA LEU A 103 -6.69 -7.95 13.76
C LEU A 103 -7.13 -7.51 15.16
N GLY A 104 -8.06 -8.20 15.82
CA GLY A 104 -8.52 -7.85 17.18
C GLY A 104 -7.39 -7.79 18.21
N LYS A 105 -6.31 -8.56 18.03
CA LYS A 105 -5.08 -8.47 18.85
C LYS A 105 -4.35 -7.12 18.75
N PHE A 106 -4.67 -6.32 17.75
CA PHE A 106 -4.14 -4.97 17.53
C PHE A 106 -5.18 -3.89 17.86
N ASP A 107 -6.29 -4.26 18.51
CA ASP A 107 -7.40 -3.35 18.83
C ASP A 107 -8.10 -2.80 17.58
N VAL A 108 -8.19 -3.63 16.52
CA VAL A 108 -8.89 -3.33 15.28
C VAL A 108 -10.07 -4.28 15.15
N ILE A 109 -11.25 -3.78 15.48
CA ILE A 109 -12.48 -4.58 15.61
C ILE A 109 -13.38 -4.38 14.40
N CYS A 110 -13.34 -3.19 13.80
CA CYS A 110 -14.16 -2.88 12.63
C CYS A 110 -13.37 -2.26 11.47
N LEU A 111 -14.06 -2.09 10.35
CA LEU A 111 -13.51 -1.48 9.14
C LEU A 111 -13.04 -0.02 9.36
N GLU A 112 -13.69 0.71 10.25
CA GLU A 112 -13.34 2.11 10.55
C GLU A 112 -12.02 2.18 11.34
N ASP A 113 -11.82 1.30 12.32
CA ASP A 113 -10.54 1.17 13.04
C ASP A 113 -9.40 0.84 12.07
N LEU A 114 -9.67 -0.04 11.11
CA LEU A 114 -8.70 -0.41 10.07
C LEU A 114 -8.33 0.80 9.20
N ILE A 115 -9.32 1.61 8.78
CA ILE A 115 -9.08 2.82 8.00
C ILE A 115 -8.24 3.81 8.82
N HIS A 116 -8.57 4.01 10.09
CA HIS A 116 -7.87 4.92 10.98
C HIS A 116 -6.40 4.50 11.16
N GLU A 117 -6.15 3.22 11.47
CA GLU A 117 -4.79 2.69 11.71
C GLU A 117 -3.94 2.66 10.43
N ILE A 118 -4.56 2.54 9.26
CA ILE A 118 -3.86 2.72 7.98
C ILE A 118 -3.55 4.19 7.71
N ALA A 119 -4.51 5.11 7.94
CA ALA A 119 -4.34 6.54 7.70
C ALA A 119 -3.29 7.16 8.64
N PHE A 120 -3.23 6.68 9.88
CA PHE A 120 -2.33 7.14 10.92
C PHE A 120 -1.38 6.00 11.34
N PRO A 121 -0.32 5.72 10.56
CA PRO A 121 0.48 4.52 10.72
C PRO A 121 1.21 4.45 12.08
N GLY A 122 0.67 3.64 12.98
CA GLY A 122 1.20 3.36 14.32
C GLY A 122 2.35 2.34 14.35
N LYS A 123 2.49 1.66 15.49
CA LYS A 123 3.46 0.57 15.70
C LYS A 123 3.05 -0.71 14.95
N ASN A 124 1.74 -0.97 14.87
CA ASN A 124 1.19 -2.20 14.30
C ASN A 124 0.90 -2.11 12.79
N PHE A 125 1.15 -0.94 12.18
CA PHE A 125 0.87 -0.65 10.77
C PHE A 125 1.39 -1.73 9.81
N LEU A 126 2.59 -2.29 10.03
CA LEU A 126 3.14 -3.30 9.13
C LEU A 126 2.32 -4.59 9.14
N ALA A 127 1.84 -5.03 10.30
CA ALA A 127 1.02 -6.23 10.41
C ALA A 127 -0.36 -6.01 9.77
N ILE A 128 -0.94 -4.83 10.01
CA ILE A 128 -2.27 -4.45 9.54
C ILE A 128 -2.28 -4.22 8.02
N SER A 129 -1.29 -3.51 7.48
CA SER A 129 -1.14 -3.32 6.03
C SER A 129 -0.83 -4.62 5.29
N ARG A 130 -0.22 -5.62 5.95
CA ARG A 130 0.02 -6.95 5.35
C ARG A 130 -1.25 -7.78 5.23
N PHE A 131 -2.21 -7.59 6.13
CA PHE A 131 -3.53 -8.20 6.05
C PHE A 131 -4.28 -7.76 4.78
N LEU A 132 -4.16 -6.47 4.43
CA LEU A 132 -4.63 -5.96 3.15
C LEU A 132 -3.86 -6.60 2.00
N ARG A 133 -4.60 -7.09 1.00
CA ARG A 133 -4.06 -7.46 -0.30
C ARG A 133 -3.69 -6.19 -1.07
N PRO A 134 -2.63 -6.19 -1.89
CA PRO A 134 -2.36 -5.09 -2.80
C PRO A 134 -3.59 -4.77 -3.65
N PHE A 135 -3.94 -3.49 -3.70
CA PHE A 135 -5.10 -3.01 -4.45
C PHE A 135 -4.84 -3.16 -5.93
N GLN A 136 -5.81 -3.71 -6.68
CA GLN A 136 -5.75 -3.66 -8.13
C GLN A 136 -6.44 -2.39 -8.61
N LEU A 137 -5.67 -1.47 -9.17
CA LEU A 137 -6.22 -0.26 -9.76
C LEU A 137 -6.56 -0.49 -11.23
N ILE A 138 -7.53 0.29 -11.71
CA ILE A 138 -7.88 0.38 -13.11
C ILE A 138 -7.18 1.63 -13.64
N GLY A 139 -6.35 1.47 -14.65
CA GLY A 139 -5.67 2.57 -15.31
C GLY A 139 -6.60 3.30 -16.28
N PRO A 140 -6.26 4.51 -16.73
CA PRO A 140 -6.93 5.11 -17.88
C PRO A 140 -6.80 4.15 -19.07
N SER A 141 -7.78 4.13 -19.97
CA SER A 141 -7.96 3.14 -21.07
C SER A 141 -6.76 2.94 -22.00
N ARG A 142 -5.70 3.76 -21.88
CA ARG A 142 -4.44 3.69 -22.64
C ARG A 142 -3.53 2.49 -22.31
N TYR A 143 -3.88 1.66 -21.33
CA TYR A 143 -3.09 0.47 -20.94
C TYR A 143 -3.82 -0.86 -21.20
N GLN A 144 -4.93 -0.84 -21.96
CA GLN A 144 -5.72 -2.03 -22.29
C GLN A 144 -5.38 -2.65 -23.66
N GLU A 145 -4.28 -2.23 -24.30
CA GLU A 145 -3.77 -2.83 -25.55
C GLU A 145 -2.73 -3.92 -25.29
#